data_AF-A0AAV2F0V5-F1
#
_entry.id   AF-A0AAV2F0V5-F1
#
_cell.length_a   1.000
_cell.length_b   1.000
_cell.length_c   1.000
_cell.angle_alpha   90.00
_cell.angle_beta   90.00
_cell.angle_gamma   90.00
#
_symmetry.space_group_name_H-M   'P 1'
#
loop_
_entity.id
_entity.type
_entity.pdbx_description
1 polymer ?
#
loop_
_entity_poly.entity_id
_entity_poly.type
_entity_poly.pdbx_seq_one_letter_code
_entity_poly.pdbx_strand_id
1 'polypeptide(L)'
;MFDVSRSALFFAIFENSDSFRLPRRIFGKFVPCVAGLWAFTFYKPNWRNRLSGLGLGSSYLEALASGDSLQVSIALPPGSLHHNLLKTRSLQPGLHAATPATAIPDHSLINGLPLKIDCGRVVDADATVSTGFKDWKKWRLVVSYDGTRYAGWQFQESPPTIQGLLEKALTRATKLERKHLQVVGASRTDAGVHALGQVAQFLTPFNYDSLDRVHAALNGLLPEDIRVREIAPALPEFHARFSVTSKLYRYKIYNDAVMDPLLRHYAHHSHYKLDTSVMAEAATHFVGSHDFSAFANASRNDRVPNPVKTILRFDVSEMGKLIQLDVEGTGFLYRQVRNMVALLLQIGKQAIPPDIVPMILASRDRRELAKYALAAPPHGLCLVSVNYNQDHLQLPKLGSPAVSFGRHHTISRCKLPPSLL
;
A
#
# COMPACT_ATOMS: atom_id res chain seq x y z
N MET A 1 19.37 -11.41 48.55
CA MET A 1 18.71 -11.53 49.86
C MET A 1 17.63 -10.45 49.90
N PHE A 2 16.41 -10.79 50.34
CA PHE A 2 15.07 -10.19 50.03
C PHE A 2 14.54 -10.63 48.65
N ASP A 3 13.72 -11.68 48.43
CA ASP A 3 12.55 -12.31 49.09
C ASP A 3 11.25 -11.49 48.98
N VAL A 4 10.54 -11.53 47.85
CA VAL A 4 9.39 -12.40 47.42
C VAL A 4 8.11 -12.27 48.26
N SER A 5 7.06 -11.67 47.67
CA SER A 5 5.67 -12.11 47.87
C SER A 5 4.80 -11.90 46.61
N ARG A 6 4.76 -12.95 45.79
CA ARG A 6 3.60 -13.57 45.12
C ARG A 6 2.45 -12.67 44.62
N SER A 7 2.25 -12.71 43.30
CA SER A 7 0.98 -13.13 42.69
C SER A 7 1.26 -13.64 41.28
N ALA A 8 1.36 -14.96 41.16
CA ALA A 8 1.45 -15.67 39.90
C ALA A 8 0.04 -15.88 39.35
N LEU A 9 -0.23 -15.42 38.13
CA LEU A 9 -1.29 -15.99 37.31
C LEU A 9 -0.61 -16.82 36.21
N PHE A 10 -0.77 -18.13 36.33
CA PHE A 10 -0.45 -19.12 35.32
C PHE A 10 -1.30 -18.88 34.07
N PHE A 11 -0.70 -18.93 32.88
CA PHE A 11 -1.37 -19.43 31.69
C PHE A 11 -0.57 -20.62 31.17
N ALA A 12 -1.12 -21.81 31.38
CA ALA A 12 -0.68 -23.03 30.77
C ALA A 12 -1.15 -23.07 29.31
N ILE A 13 -0.22 -23.42 28.43
CA ILE A 13 -0.46 -23.94 27.08
C ILE A 13 -0.99 -25.37 27.25
N PHE A 14 -2.10 -25.76 26.61
CA PHE A 14 -2.30 -27.14 26.15
C PHE A 14 -3.33 -27.26 25.02
N GLU A 15 -2.94 -28.08 24.05
CA GLU A 15 -3.71 -28.64 22.95
C GLU A 15 -4.70 -29.72 23.43
N ASN A 16 -5.72 -29.99 22.60
CA ASN A 16 -6.47 -31.24 22.42
C ASN A 16 -6.68 -32.16 23.64
N SER A 17 -7.93 -32.30 24.08
CA SER A 17 -8.69 -33.57 24.11
C SER A 17 -9.95 -33.44 24.98
N ASP A 18 -10.84 -34.40 24.77
CA ASP A 18 -12.25 -34.42 25.09
C ASP A 18 -12.67 -34.21 26.55
N SER A 19 -13.88 -33.66 26.68
CA SER A 19 -14.84 -33.83 27.79
C SER A 19 -14.56 -33.16 29.14
N PHE A 20 -15.38 -32.17 29.51
CA PHE A 20 -15.74 -31.97 30.93
C PHE A 20 -17.12 -31.33 31.13
N ARG A 21 -17.86 -31.86 32.11
CA ARG A 21 -19.24 -31.49 32.51
C ARG A 21 -19.20 -30.32 33.52
N LEU A 22 -20.18 -29.41 33.42
CA LEU A 22 -20.42 -28.33 34.40
C LEU A 22 -21.38 -28.78 35.53
N PRO A 23 -21.15 -28.40 36.81
CA PRO A 23 -22.17 -28.50 37.85
C PRO A 23 -23.15 -27.32 37.84
N ARG A 24 -24.41 -27.62 38.15
CA ARG A 24 -25.57 -26.72 38.25
C ARG A 24 -25.65 -26.01 39.62
N ARG A 25 -26.21 -24.78 39.59
CA ARG A 25 -26.83 -23.98 40.68
C ARG A 25 -25.84 -23.44 41.73
N ILE A 26 -25.87 -22.13 42.05
CA ILE A 26 -26.92 -21.47 42.85
C ILE A 26 -27.31 -20.09 42.27
N PHE A 27 -28.63 -19.86 42.23
CA PHE A 27 -29.29 -18.61 41.83
C PHE A 27 -29.35 -17.61 43.00
N GLY A 28 -29.14 -16.32 42.70
CA GLY A 28 -29.38 -15.20 43.62
C GLY A 28 -29.69 -13.90 42.86
N LYS A 29 -30.97 -13.71 42.56
CA LYS A 29 -31.74 -12.49 42.21
C LYS A 29 -30.99 -11.26 41.67
N PHE A 30 -31.31 -10.91 40.42
CA PHE A 30 -31.11 -9.60 39.78
C PHE A 30 -32.46 -9.06 39.30
N VAL A 31 -32.53 -7.72 39.12
CA VAL A 31 -33.26 -6.91 38.08
C VAL A 31 -33.75 -5.59 38.72
N PRO A 32 -33.68 -4.41 38.05
CA PRO A 32 -32.68 -3.90 37.08
C PRO A 32 -32.33 -2.40 37.29
N CYS A 33 -31.27 -1.88 36.65
CA CYS A 33 -31.34 -0.62 35.87
C CYS A 33 -29.99 -0.25 35.22
N VAL A 34 -30.10 0.31 34.01
CA VAL A 34 -29.08 0.92 33.14
C VAL A 34 -28.22 -0.05 32.32
N ALA A 35 -28.66 -0.22 31.07
CA ALA A 35 -27.94 -0.87 29.99
C ALA A 35 -26.76 -0.01 29.52
N GLY A 36 -25.56 -0.60 29.50
CA GLY A 36 -24.40 -0.12 28.74
C GLY A 36 -23.96 -1.21 27.77
N LEU A 37 -24.14 -0.96 26.47
CA LEU A 37 -23.64 -1.80 25.39
C LEU A 37 -22.11 -1.85 25.43
N TRP A 38 -21.54 -3.06 25.45
CA TRP A 38 -20.18 -3.31 24.96
C TRP A 38 -20.28 -4.10 23.66
N ALA A 39 -20.02 -3.44 22.54
CA ALA A 39 -19.88 -4.08 21.24
C ALA A 39 -18.42 -4.50 21.04
N PHE A 40 -18.16 -5.80 20.90
CA PHE A 40 -16.88 -6.30 20.40
C PHE A 40 -16.98 -6.54 18.90
N THR A 41 -16.34 -5.69 18.11
CA THR A 41 -16.19 -5.85 16.67
C THR A 41 -15.01 -6.75 16.36
N PHE A 42 -15.26 -8.00 15.95
CA PHE A 42 -14.23 -8.88 15.39
C PHE A 42 -14.13 -8.64 13.87
N TYR A 43 -12.99 -8.14 13.40
CA TYR A 43 -12.68 -7.99 11.97
C TYR A 43 -11.74 -9.12 11.52
N LYS A 44 -12.26 -10.19 10.90
CA LYS A 44 -11.48 -11.02 9.98
C LYS A 44 -12.36 -11.63 8.86
N PRO A 45 -11.94 -11.53 7.59
CA PRO A 45 -12.61 -12.19 6.47
C PRO A 45 -12.14 -13.66 6.34
N ASN A 46 -13.09 -14.58 6.08
CA ASN A 46 -12.95 -15.96 5.53
C ASN A 46 -13.77 -17.04 6.28
N TRP A 47 -15.09 -16.84 6.44
CA TRP A 47 -15.98 -17.82 7.10
C TRP A 47 -16.58 -18.88 6.15
N ARG A 48 -16.51 -18.71 4.82
CA ARG A 48 -17.17 -19.62 3.87
C ARG A 48 -16.47 -20.98 3.66
N ASN A 49 -15.20 -21.14 4.01
CA ASN A 49 -14.45 -22.38 3.77
C ASN A 49 -14.31 -23.32 4.98
N ARG A 50 -15.01 -23.05 6.10
CA ARG A 50 -14.96 -23.90 7.31
C ARG A 50 -16.26 -24.65 7.64
N LEU A 51 -17.31 -24.53 6.82
CA LEU A 51 -18.60 -25.18 7.08
C LEU A 51 -18.89 -26.40 6.19
N SER A 52 -17.93 -26.84 5.38
CA SER A 52 -18.04 -28.10 4.61
C SER A 52 -17.54 -29.34 5.37
N GLY A 53 -17.13 -29.21 6.64
CA GLY A 53 -16.60 -30.31 7.46
C GLY A 53 -17.53 -30.89 8.52
N LEU A 54 -18.79 -30.44 8.60
CA LEU A 54 -19.70 -30.82 9.70
C LEU A 54 -21.05 -31.41 9.25
N GLY A 55 -21.21 -31.81 7.98
CA GLY A 55 -22.32 -32.67 7.57
C GLY A 55 -23.73 -32.13 7.85
N LEU A 56 -23.94 -30.81 7.76
CA LEU A 56 -25.28 -30.20 7.84
C LEU A 56 -25.74 -29.80 6.44
N GLY A 57 -26.89 -30.36 6.03
CA GLY A 57 -27.48 -30.17 4.72
C GLY A 57 -27.89 -28.73 4.43
N SER A 58 -27.74 -28.35 3.16
CA SER A 58 -28.19 -27.09 2.59
C SER A 58 -29.71 -26.98 2.60
N SER A 59 -30.29 -26.37 3.62
CA SER A 59 -31.63 -25.76 3.56
C SER A 59 -31.84 -24.85 4.78
N TYR A 60 -32.42 -23.67 4.54
CA TYR A 60 -32.70 -22.57 5.49
C TYR A 60 -31.57 -21.58 5.76
N LEU A 61 -31.30 -20.73 4.77
CA LEU A 61 -30.78 -19.37 4.96
C LEU A 61 -31.55 -18.43 4.03
N GLU A 62 -32.54 -17.72 4.55
CA GLU A 62 -33.06 -16.50 3.91
C GLU A 62 -32.55 -15.30 4.70
N ALA A 63 -31.78 -14.44 4.04
CA ALA A 63 -31.36 -13.15 4.57
C ALA A 63 -32.26 -12.08 3.95
N LEU A 64 -33.09 -11.42 4.75
CA LEU A 64 -33.72 -10.15 4.36
C LEU A 64 -32.80 -9.01 4.78
N ALA A 65 -32.29 -8.27 3.79
CA ALA A 65 -31.46 -7.11 4.01
C ALA A 65 -32.32 -5.86 4.28
N SER A 66 -32.30 -5.36 5.50
CA SER A 66 -32.60 -3.95 5.79
C SER A 66 -31.82 -3.49 7.03
N GLY A 67 -31.03 -2.42 6.87
CA GLY A 67 -30.52 -1.53 7.93
C GLY A 67 -29.72 -2.14 9.10
N ASP A 68 -28.39 -1.99 9.03
CA ASP A 68 -27.42 -1.85 10.13
C ASP A 68 -27.47 -2.76 11.38
N SER A 69 -28.03 -3.96 11.31
CA SER A 69 -27.70 -5.04 12.25
C SER A 69 -28.06 -6.42 11.71
N LEU A 70 -27.22 -7.42 11.99
CA LEU A 70 -27.46 -8.81 11.62
C LEU A 70 -27.94 -9.55 12.87
N GLN A 71 -29.25 -9.80 12.98
CA GLN A 71 -29.81 -10.66 14.02
C GLN A 71 -29.86 -12.10 13.51
N VAL A 72 -29.26 -13.03 14.27
CA VAL A 72 -29.40 -14.47 14.04
C VAL A 72 -30.25 -15.03 15.18
N SER A 73 -31.49 -15.41 14.86
CA SER A 73 -32.38 -16.10 15.79
C SER A 73 -32.22 -17.61 15.62
N ILE A 74 -31.80 -18.31 16.67
CA ILE A 74 -31.80 -19.77 16.73
C ILE A 74 -33.07 -20.21 17.46
N ALA A 75 -34.03 -20.78 16.73
CA ALA A 75 -35.20 -21.43 17.31
C ALA A 75 -34.92 -22.92 17.50
N LEU A 76 -35.09 -23.44 18.72
CA LEU A 76 -35.18 -24.89 18.98
C LEU A 76 -36.65 -25.33 18.82
N PRO A 77 -36.94 -26.53 18.29
CA PRO A 77 -38.31 -26.93 17.97
C PRO A 77 -39.04 -27.53 19.19
N PRO A 78 -40.36 -27.31 19.35
CA PRO A 78 -41.25 -28.28 19.94
C PRO A 78 -41.88 -29.16 18.84
N GLY A 79 -42.14 -30.42 19.20
CA GLY A 79 -42.49 -31.50 18.27
C GLY A 79 -43.93 -31.53 17.75
N SER A 80 -44.07 -32.35 16.70
CA SER A 80 -45.20 -33.16 16.22
C SER A 80 -46.60 -32.52 16.09
N LEU A 81 -47.13 -32.47 14.86
CA LEU A 81 -48.27 -33.28 14.35
C LEU A 81 -48.73 -32.83 12.94
N HIS A 82 -49.19 -33.81 12.13
CA HIS A 82 -49.96 -33.83 10.86
C HIS A 82 -50.43 -32.51 10.19
N HIS A 83 -50.50 -32.34 8.84
CA HIS A 83 -51.32 -33.09 7.88
C HIS A 83 -51.07 -32.64 6.40
N ASN A 84 -50.98 -33.58 5.44
CA ASN A 84 -51.68 -33.69 4.13
C ASN A 84 -51.93 -32.48 3.16
N LEU A 85 -51.43 -32.58 1.91
CA LEU A 85 -52.17 -32.69 0.60
C LEU A 85 -51.52 -31.97 -0.61
N LEU A 86 -51.27 -32.79 -1.67
CA LEU A 86 -51.51 -32.59 -3.12
C LEU A 86 -51.07 -31.29 -3.84
N LYS A 87 -50.28 -31.41 -4.93
CA LYS A 87 -50.76 -31.69 -6.31
C LYS A 87 -49.61 -31.74 -7.34
N THR A 88 -49.91 -32.49 -8.39
CA THR A 88 -49.16 -32.90 -9.57
C THR A 88 -49.02 -31.82 -10.65
N ARG A 89 -47.95 -31.85 -11.47
CA ARG A 89 -48.01 -32.23 -12.90
C ARG A 89 -46.67 -32.10 -13.63
N SER A 90 -46.53 -33.03 -14.57
CA SER A 90 -45.45 -33.45 -15.45
C SER A 90 -45.38 -32.68 -16.79
N LEU A 91 -44.19 -32.67 -17.42
CA LEU A 91 -43.86 -33.20 -18.77
C LEU A 91 -42.75 -32.41 -19.51
N GLN A 92 -41.69 -33.12 -19.89
CA GLN A 92 -40.76 -32.87 -21.02
C GLN A 92 -41.15 -33.84 -22.18
N PRO A 93 -40.37 -34.10 -23.28
CA PRO A 93 -39.20 -33.43 -23.92
C PRO A 93 -39.27 -33.37 -25.49
N GLY A 94 -38.19 -32.89 -26.15
CA GLY A 94 -37.79 -33.23 -27.53
C GLY A 94 -36.85 -32.16 -28.13
N LEU A 95 -35.51 -32.31 -28.22
CA LEU A 95 -34.63 -33.12 -29.09
C LEU A 95 -34.66 -32.76 -30.60
N HIS A 96 -33.59 -32.15 -31.14
CA HIS A 96 -32.73 -32.69 -32.22
C HIS A 96 -31.73 -31.64 -32.78
N ALA A 97 -30.65 -32.17 -33.35
CA ALA A 97 -29.37 -31.54 -33.67
C ALA A 97 -29.14 -31.36 -35.20
N ALA A 98 -28.00 -30.71 -35.51
CA ALA A 98 -27.10 -30.91 -36.67
C ALA A 98 -27.03 -29.79 -37.74
N THR A 99 -25.81 -29.23 -37.85
CA THR A 99 -25.14 -28.57 -39.00
C THR A 99 -24.79 -29.60 -40.10
N PRO A 100 -24.36 -29.29 -41.35
CA PRO A 100 -23.27 -28.33 -41.69
C PRO A 100 -23.29 -27.59 -43.08
N ALA A 101 -22.37 -26.62 -43.19
CA ALA A 101 -21.47 -26.27 -44.31
C ALA A 101 -21.93 -25.68 -45.68
N THR A 102 -21.22 -24.57 -46.01
CA THR A 102 -20.54 -24.19 -47.27
C THR A 102 -21.25 -23.53 -48.47
N ALA A 103 -20.56 -22.45 -48.91
CA ALA A 103 -20.24 -22.03 -50.29
C ALA A 103 -21.02 -20.85 -50.92
N ILE A 104 -20.21 -19.87 -51.34
CA ILE A 104 -20.47 -18.69 -52.17
C ILE A 104 -20.62 -19.14 -53.65
N PRO A 105 -21.36 -18.37 -54.47
CA PRO A 105 -20.74 -17.89 -55.71
C PRO A 105 -21.01 -16.41 -56.02
N ASP A 106 -20.34 -16.00 -57.08
CA ASP A 106 -19.82 -14.68 -57.46
C ASP A 106 -20.72 -13.94 -58.48
N HIS A 107 -20.35 -12.68 -58.72
CA HIS A 107 -20.60 -11.84 -59.91
C HIS A 107 -21.95 -11.11 -60.15
N SER A 108 -21.88 -9.76 -60.11
CA SER A 108 -22.32 -8.88 -61.22
C SER A 108 -21.86 -7.41 -61.04
N LEU A 109 -20.90 -7.03 -61.89
CA LEU A 109 -20.77 -5.80 -62.71
C LEU A 109 -22.00 -4.85 -62.70
N ILE A 110 -21.97 -3.50 -62.76
CA ILE A 110 -21.07 -2.55 -63.46
C ILE A 110 -21.50 -1.07 -63.17
N ASN A 111 -20.58 -0.12 -63.41
CA ASN A 111 -20.70 1.34 -63.68
C ASN A 111 -20.56 2.42 -62.56
N GLY A 112 -19.49 3.24 -62.66
CA GLY A 112 -19.65 4.71 -62.58
C GLY A 112 -18.61 5.62 -61.88
N LEU A 113 -17.34 5.67 -62.34
CA LEU A 113 -16.42 6.84 -62.35
C LEU A 113 -15.98 7.54 -61.01
N PRO A 114 -14.86 8.31 -61.00
CA PRO A 114 -13.83 8.21 -59.97
C PRO A 114 -13.85 9.36 -58.96
N LEU A 115 -13.46 9.08 -57.71
CA LEU A 115 -13.09 10.11 -56.75
C LEU A 115 -11.59 10.04 -56.45
N LYS A 116 -10.95 11.16 -56.78
CA LYS A 116 -9.56 11.54 -56.55
C LYS A 116 -9.03 11.03 -55.20
N ILE A 117 -7.87 10.39 -55.27
CA ILE A 117 -6.90 10.32 -54.18
C ILE A 117 -6.32 11.73 -54.04
N ASP A 118 -6.50 12.37 -52.89
CA ASP A 118 -5.74 13.55 -52.51
C ASP A 118 -4.95 13.24 -51.24
N CYS A 119 -3.65 13.46 -51.35
CA CYS A 119 -2.64 13.13 -50.37
C CYS A 119 -2.60 14.20 -49.27
N GLY A 120 -2.42 13.73 -48.03
CA GLY A 120 -1.61 14.40 -47.03
C GLY A 120 -2.01 15.82 -46.64
N ARG A 121 -3.00 15.94 -45.75
CA ARG A 121 -3.00 17.05 -44.78
C ARG A 121 -2.14 16.62 -43.59
N VAL A 122 -0.99 17.27 -43.45
CA VAL A 122 -0.26 17.35 -42.19
C VAL A 122 -1.25 17.88 -41.16
N VAL A 123 -1.65 17.02 -40.23
CA VAL A 123 -2.38 17.45 -39.04
C VAL A 123 -1.35 18.05 -38.10
N ASP A 124 -1.38 19.37 -37.97
CA ASP A 124 -0.65 20.09 -36.93
C ASP A 124 -0.97 19.43 -35.58
N ALA A 125 0.04 18.79 -35.02
CA ALA A 125 0.06 18.30 -33.65
C ALA A 125 0.31 19.49 -32.71
N ASP A 126 -0.63 20.44 -32.66
CA ASP A 126 -0.59 21.48 -31.62
C ASP A 126 -1.99 22.03 -31.31
N ALA A 127 -2.76 21.24 -30.58
CA ALA A 127 -3.96 21.72 -29.89
C ALA A 127 -4.13 20.94 -28.59
N THR A 128 -3.11 20.95 -27.74
CA THR A 128 -3.27 20.55 -26.35
C THR A 128 -3.96 21.68 -25.61
N VAL A 129 -5.14 21.40 -25.07
CA VAL A 129 -5.91 22.28 -24.19
C VAL A 129 -5.02 22.80 -23.05
N SER A 130 -4.52 24.02 -23.20
CA SER A 130 -3.60 24.71 -22.29
C SER A 130 -4.16 26.10 -21.97
N THR A 131 -5.28 26.17 -21.27
CA THR A 131 -5.86 27.44 -20.82
C THR A 131 -6.38 27.29 -19.38
N GLY A 132 -5.52 27.59 -18.40
CA GLY A 132 -5.94 27.72 -17.00
C GLY A 132 -4.82 27.92 -15.97
N PHE A 133 -3.60 27.44 -16.25
CA PHE A 133 -2.50 27.41 -15.26
C PHE A 133 -1.25 28.21 -15.68
N LYS A 134 -1.34 29.07 -16.70
CA LYS A 134 -0.18 29.73 -17.34
C LYS A 134 0.70 30.52 -16.35
N ASP A 135 0.14 31.01 -15.25
CA ASP A 135 0.85 31.80 -14.23
C ASP A 135 1.07 31.06 -12.90
N TRP A 136 0.72 29.77 -12.82
CA TRP A 136 0.85 29.02 -11.59
C TRP A 136 2.30 28.63 -11.32
N LYS A 137 2.71 28.77 -10.07
CA LYS A 137 4.03 28.38 -9.57
C LYS A 137 4.01 26.92 -9.13
N LYS A 138 5.12 26.23 -9.42
CA LYS A 138 5.35 24.85 -8.98
C LYS A 138 6.24 24.83 -7.77
N TRP A 139 5.86 23.99 -6.82
CA TRP A 139 6.58 23.80 -5.57
C TRP A 139 6.91 22.33 -5.38
N ARG A 140 8.08 22.05 -4.84
CA ARG A 140 8.53 20.72 -4.45
C ARG A 140 8.47 20.59 -2.93
N LEU A 141 8.05 19.43 -2.48
CA LEU A 141 8.01 19.01 -1.09
C LEU A 141 8.91 17.78 -0.91
N VAL A 142 9.69 17.75 0.17
CA VAL A 142 10.22 16.50 0.73
C VAL A 142 9.36 16.14 1.93
N VAL A 143 8.80 14.93 1.94
CA VAL A 143 7.84 14.46 2.93
C VAL A 143 8.37 13.17 3.56
N SER A 144 8.41 13.14 4.89
CA SER A 144 8.68 11.94 5.69
C SER A 144 7.41 11.48 6.36
N TYR A 145 7.19 10.17 6.44
CA TYR A 145 6.05 9.61 7.14
C TYR A 145 6.27 8.21 7.72
N ASP A 146 5.61 7.96 8.85
CA ASP A 146 5.37 6.62 9.35
C ASP A 146 4.12 6.05 8.65
N GLY A 147 4.31 5.01 7.83
CA GLY A 147 3.24 4.41 7.03
C GLY A 147 2.28 3.49 7.80
N THR A 148 2.54 3.19 9.08
CA THR A 148 1.87 2.12 9.84
C THR A 148 0.34 2.24 9.83
N ARG A 149 -0.20 3.47 9.92
CA ARG A 149 -1.65 3.74 10.03
C ARG A 149 -2.32 4.06 8.70
N TYR A 150 -1.60 3.94 7.59
CA TYR A 150 -2.04 4.45 6.30
C TYR A 150 -2.09 3.37 5.24
N ALA A 151 -3.04 3.53 4.32
CA ALA A 151 -3.18 2.65 3.17
C ALA A 151 -2.26 3.02 2.00
N GLY A 152 -1.11 3.60 2.33
CA GLY A 152 -0.07 3.98 1.40
C GLY A 152 -0.13 5.44 0.98
N TRP A 153 0.64 5.75 -0.07
CA TRP A 153 0.75 7.12 -0.57
C TRP A 153 -0.51 7.59 -1.30
N GLN A 154 -0.94 6.83 -2.32
CA GLN A 154 -1.91 7.28 -3.33
C GLN A 154 -3.26 7.64 -2.71
N PHE A 155 -3.86 8.75 -3.14
CA PHE A 155 -5.21 9.12 -2.69
C PHE A 155 -6.25 8.01 -2.93
N GLN A 156 -7.09 7.78 -1.91
CA GLN A 156 -8.36 7.07 -1.98
C GLN A 156 -9.32 7.70 -0.95
N GLU A 157 -10.63 7.51 -1.09
CA GLU A 157 -11.61 8.13 -0.18
C GLU A 157 -11.50 7.59 1.25
N SER A 158 -11.35 6.27 1.38
CA SER A 158 -11.14 5.56 2.63
C SER A 158 -10.48 4.21 2.34
N PRO A 159 -9.62 3.68 3.22
CA PRO A 159 -9.04 4.27 4.44
C PRO A 159 -8.04 5.43 4.19
N PRO A 160 -7.56 6.15 5.23
CA PRO A 160 -6.66 7.31 5.09
C PRO A 160 -5.35 7.01 4.36
N THR A 161 -4.89 7.97 3.56
CA THR A 161 -3.63 7.90 2.80
C THR A 161 -2.82 9.18 2.95
N ILE A 162 -1.50 9.05 2.71
CA ILE A 162 -0.56 10.17 2.89
C ILE A 162 -0.89 11.33 1.94
N GLN A 163 -1.12 11.05 0.65
CA GLN A 163 -1.47 12.08 -0.33
C GLN A 163 -2.77 12.79 0.05
N GLY A 164 -3.79 12.05 0.51
CA GLY A 164 -5.07 12.66 0.90
C GLY A 164 -4.94 13.61 2.09
N LEU A 165 -4.13 13.26 3.08
CA LEU A 165 -3.87 14.14 4.23
C LEU A 165 -3.01 15.35 3.85
N LEU A 166 -2.01 15.15 3.00
CA LEU A 166 -1.21 16.25 2.46
C LEU A 166 -2.05 17.23 1.63
N GLU A 167 -2.91 16.72 0.75
CA GLU A 167 -3.83 17.53 -0.04
C GLU A 167 -4.84 18.28 0.82
N LYS A 168 -5.34 17.66 1.91
CA LYS A 168 -6.21 18.34 2.90
C LYS A 168 -5.47 19.47 3.62
N ALA A 169 -4.22 19.24 4.05
CA ALA A 169 -3.40 20.27 4.68
C ALA A 169 -3.12 21.43 3.70
N LEU A 170 -2.74 21.12 2.46
CA LEU A 170 -2.53 22.12 1.40
C LEU A 170 -3.79 22.91 1.10
N THR A 171 -4.95 22.26 0.96
CA THR A 171 -6.26 22.91 0.74
C THR A 171 -6.55 23.90 1.86
N ARG A 172 -6.34 23.51 3.12
CA ARG A 172 -6.61 24.37 4.27
C ARG A 172 -5.63 25.53 4.40
N ALA A 173 -4.35 25.31 4.08
CA ALA A 173 -3.31 26.34 4.11
C ALA A 173 -3.45 27.36 2.97
N THR A 174 -3.79 26.90 1.77
CA THR A 174 -3.84 27.72 0.54
C THR A 174 -5.23 28.26 0.22
N LYS A 175 -6.29 27.68 0.80
CA LYS A 175 -7.71 27.92 0.46
C LYS A 175 -8.08 27.53 -0.97
N LEU A 176 -7.24 26.77 -1.67
CA LEU A 176 -7.51 26.25 -3.00
C LEU A 176 -8.19 24.89 -2.93
N GLU A 177 -9.09 24.62 -3.87
CA GLU A 177 -9.65 23.27 -4.03
C GLU A 177 -8.56 22.24 -4.37
N ARG A 178 -8.71 21.02 -3.84
CA ARG A 178 -7.82 19.87 -4.07
C ARG A 178 -7.42 19.69 -5.54
N LYS A 179 -8.39 19.79 -6.46
CA LYS A 179 -8.18 19.56 -7.90
C LYS A 179 -7.19 20.56 -8.52
N HIS A 180 -7.12 21.78 -8.00
CA HIS A 180 -6.24 22.82 -8.53
C HIS A 180 -4.79 22.67 -8.05
N LEU A 181 -4.57 22.05 -6.89
CA LEU A 181 -3.22 21.84 -6.34
C LEU A 181 -2.39 20.86 -7.18
N GLN A 182 -3.03 19.98 -7.97
CA GLN A 182 -2.37 18.99 -8.84
C GLN A 182 -1.21 18.26 -8.17
N VAL A 183 -1.46 17.71 -6.96
CA VAL A 183 -0.39 17.05 -6.20
C VAL A 183 0.07 15.77 -6.89
N VAL A 184 1.37 15.67 -7.16
CA VAL A 184 1.99 14.49 -7.76
C VAL A 184 3.15 14.02 -6.90
N GLY A 185 3.09 12.77 -6.45
CA GLY A 185 4.18 12.11 -5.73
C GLY A 185 5.17 11.42 -6.66
N ALA A 186 6.44 11.37 -6.25
CA ALA A 186 7.51 10.72 -6.99
C ALA A 186 7.40 9.20 -6.97
N SER A 187 6.97 8.63 -5.84
CA SER A 187 6.77 7.20 -5.68
C SER A 187 5.44 6.88 -5.05
N ARG A 188 4.84 5.77 -5.46
CA ARG A 188 3.75 5.15 -4.69
C ARG A 188 4.39 4.24 -3.65
N THR A 189 4.02 4.40 -2.39
CA THR A 189 4.34 3.43 -1.33
C THR A 189 3.08 2.65 -0.96
N ASP A 190 3.24 1.36 -0.70
CA ASP A 190 2.14 0.50 -0.27
C ASP A 190 1.65 0.87 1.14
N ALA A 191 0.49 0.34 1.52
CA ALA A 191 0.01 0.37 2.90
C ALA A 191 1.08 -0.16 3.88
N GLY A 192 1.32 0.58 4.96
CA GLY A 192 2.31 0.23 5.97
C GLY A 192 3.77 0.52 5.61
N VAL A 193 4.09 1.04 4.41
CA VAL A 193 5.47 1.39 4.02
C VAL A 193 5.79 2.82 4.43
N HIS A 194 6.96 3.04 5.02
CA HIS A 194 7.43 4.34 5.49
C HIS A 194 8.14 5.14 4.39
N ALA A 195 8.38 6.43 4.65
CA ALA A 195 9.31 7.23 3.85
C ALA A 195 10.08 8.22 4.72
N LEU A 196 11.36 8.41 4.43
CA LEU A 196 12.17 9.52 4.95
C LEU A 196 12.26 10.67 3.95
N GLY A 197 12.22 10.37 2.65
CA GLY A 197 12.44 11.33 1.58
C GLY A 197 11.52 11.13 0.39
N GLN A 198 10.21 10.95 0.62
CA GLN A 198 9.24 11.00 -0.47
C GLN A 198 9.22 12.41 -1.05
N VAL A 199 9.28 12.54 -2.37
CA VAL A 199 9.18 13.84 -3.02
C VAL A 199 7.81 14.00 -3.64
N ALA A 200 7.21 15.17 -3.49
CA ALA A 200 5.97 15.55 -4.15
C ALA A 200 6.08 16.93 -4.77
N GLN A 201 5.22 17.22 -5.74
CA GLN A 201 5.02 18.56 -6.26
C GLN A 201 3.56 18.98 -6.11
N PHE A 202 3.33 20.29 -6.11
CA PHE A 202 2.01 20.89 -6.22
C PHE A 202 2.09 22.25 -6.90
N LEU A 203 0.94 22.77 -7.34
CA LEU A 203 0.81 24.06 -8.00
C LEU A 203 0.00 25.05 -7.15
N THR A 204 0.36 26.33 -7.21
CA THR A 204 -0.46 27.44 -6.68
C THR A 204 -0.34 28.68 -7.56
N PRO A 205 -1.34 29.59 -7.57
CA PRO A 205 -1.21 30.89 -8.23
C PRO A 205 -0.35 31.88 -7.43
N PHE A 206 0.01 31.53 -6.18
CA PHE A 206 0.73 32.42 -5.28
C PHE A 206 2.21 32.50 -5.61
N ASN A 207 2.78 33.70 -5.47
CA ASN A 207 4.20 33.92 -5.38
C ASN A 207 4.54 34.23 -3.91
N TYR A 208 5.11 33.27 -3.20
CA TYR A 208 5.43 33.46 -1.78
C TYR A 208 6.72 34.26 -1.61
N ASP A 209 6.71 35.29 -0.77
CA ASP A 209 7.94 35.98 -0.37
C ASP A 209 8.86 35.08 0.49
N SER A 210 8.25 34.18 1.27
CA SER A 210 8.94 33.19 2.12
C SER A 210 8.12 31.92 2.27
N LEU A 211 8.78 30.77 2.13
CA LEU A 211 8.14 29.45 2.24
C LEU A 211 7.92 28.99 3.68
N ASP A 212 8.52 29.63 4.67
CA ASP A 212 8.45 29.13 6.04
C ASP A 212 7.05 29.18 6.64
N ARG A 213 6.24 30.18 6.27
CA ARG A 213 4.87 30.31 6.80
C ARG A 213 4.00 29.17 6.30
N VAL A 214 4.06 28.85 5.01
CA VAL A 214 3.34 27.71 4.45
C VAL A 214 3.91 26.39 4.98
N HIS A 215 5.23 26.29 5.15
CA HIS A 215 5.87 25.11 5.73
C HIS A 215 5.40 24.84 7.17
N ALA A 216 5.41 25.85 8.03
CA ALA A 216 4.90 25.75 9.40
C ALA A 216 3.39 25.43 9.42
N ALA A 217 2.61 26.04 8.54
CA ALA A 217 1.17 25.76 8.43
C ALA A 217 0.91 24.30 8.04
N LEU A 218 1.63 23.75 7.06
CA LEU A 218 1.48 22.34 6.67
C LEU A 218 1.79 21.40 7.83
N ASN A 219 2.93 21.58 8.51
CA ASN A 219 3.30 20.72 9.63
C ASN A 219 2.41 20.90 10.87
N GLY A 220 1.78 22.06 11.06
CA GLY A 220 0.78 22.28 12.10
C GLY A 220 -0.60 21.68 11.79
N LEU A 221 -0.89 21.39 10.51
CA LEU A 221 -2.14 20.78 10.05
C LEU A 221 -2.04 19.26 9.85
N LEU A 222 -0.83 18.75 9.61
CA LEU A 222 -0.57 17.34 9.41
C LEU A 222 -0.50 16.57 10.74
N PRO A 223 -0.98 15.31 10.79
CA PRO A 223 -0.78 14.45 11.95
C PRO A 223 0.71 14.19 12.20
N GLU A 224 1.07 13.80 13.42
CA GLU A 224 2.46 13.70 13.88
C GLU A 224 3.38 12.77 13.08
N ASP A 225 2.76 11.76 12.46
CA ASP A 225 3.39 10.74 11.64
C ASP A 225 3.61 11.18 10.18
N ILE A 226 3.23 12.41 9.80
CA ILE A 226 3.51 12.99 8.48
C ILE A 226 4.16 14.36 8.68
N ARG A 227 5.34 14.53 8.11
CA ARG A 227 6.08 15.80 8.17
C ARG A 227 6.58 16.19 6.80
N VAL A 228 6.31 17.43 6.43
CA VAL A 228 7.05 18.11 5.38
C VAL A 228 8.41 18.49 5.99
N ARG A 229 9.48 18.03 5.36
CA ARG A 229 10.88 18.27 5.77
C ARG A 229 11.49 19.44 5.01
N GLU A 230 11.04 19.66 3.79
CA GLU A 230 11.54 20.69 2.89
C GLU A 230 10.40 21.20 2.00
N ILE A 231 10.38 22.51 1.74
CA ILE A 231 9.62 23.12 0.64
C ILE A 231 10.57 23.97 -0.20
N ALA A 232 10.56 23.75 -1.51
CA ALA A 232 11.37 24.50 -2.46
C ALA A 232 10.52 24.98 -3.64
N PRO A 233 10.85 26.14 -4.26
CA PRO A 233 10.43 26.41 -5.63
C PRO A 233 10.90 25.29 -6.56
N ALA A 234 10.11 24.96 -7.57
CA ALA A 234 10.48 23.99 -8.59
C ALA A 234 10.37 24.63 -9.98
N LEU A 235 11.26 24.23 -10.88
CA LEU A 235 11.22 24.67 -12.27
C LEU A 235 9.93 24.18 -12.96
N PRO A 236 9.39 24.93 -13.94
CA PRO A 236 8.19 24.53 -14.69
C PRO A 236 8.28 23.13 -15.34
N GLU A 237 9.48 22.69 -15.71
CA GLU A 237 9.80 21.40 -16.32
C GLU A 237 9.98 20.27 -15.29
N PHE A 238 10.20 20.59 -14.01
CA PHE A 238 10.37 19.59 -12.96
C PHE A 238 9.12 18.71 -12.85
N HIS A 239 9.29 17.39 -12.87
CA HIS A 239 8.23 16.45 -12.60
C HIS A 239 8.64 15.45 -11.53
N ALA A 240 7.99 15.50 -10.36
CA ALA A 240 8.33 14.67 -9.19
C ALA A 240 8.47 13.18 -9.53
N ARG A 241 7.65 12.65 -10.45
CA ARG A 241 7.73 11.24 -10.89
C ARG A 241 8.67 10.97 -12.07
N PHE A 242 8.81 11.90 -13.01
CA PHE A 242 9.42 11.61 -14.32
C PHE A 242 10.82 12.18 -14.46
N SER A 243 11.16 13.21 -13.66
CA SER A 243 12.51 13.76 -13.56
C SER A 243 13.44 12.93 -12.66
N VAL A 244 12.93 11.84 -12.06
CA VAL A 244 13.67 10.97 -11.13
C VAL A 244 14.79 10.25 -11.85
N THR A 245 15.98 10.24 -11.25
CA THR A 245 17.14 9.48 -11.71
C THR A 245 17.26 8.15 -10.99
N SER A 246 17.07 8.14 -9.66
CA SER A 246 17.05 6.93 -8.86
C SER A 246 16.19 7.08 -7.59
N LYS A 247 15.84 5.95 -6.99
CA LYS A 247 15.18 5.88 -5.68
C LYS A 247 15.94 4.90 -4.81
N LEU A 248 16.19 5.28 -3.57
CA LEU A 248 16.80 4.41 -2.57
C LEU A 248 15.71 3.91 -1.63
N TYR A 249 15.54 2.60 -1.59
CA TYR A 249 14.72 1.92 -0.59
C TYR A 249 15.62 1.20 0.41
N ARG A 250 15.18 1.21 1.67
CA ARG A 250 15.82 0.49 2.76
C ARG A 250 14.84 -0.49 3.37
N TYR A 251 15.24 -1.74 3.48
CA TYR A 251 14.52 -2.75 4.26
C TYR A 251 15.32 -3.11 5.50
N LYS A 252 14.67 -3.10 6.66
CA LYS A 252 15.29 -3.52 7.93
C LYS A 252 14.73 -4.84 8.41
N ILE A 253 15.62 -5.73 8.82
CA ILE A 253 15.31 -7.00 9.46
C ILE A 253 15.93 -6.97 10.85
N TYR A 254 15.14 -7.25 11.88
CA TYR A 254 15.67 -7.51 13.21
C TYR A 254 15.91 -9.01 13.34
N ASN A 255 17.16 -9.41 13.52
CA ASN A 255 17.59 -10.80 13.51
C ASN A 255 18.13 -11.23 14.87
N ASP A 256 17.21 -11.56 15.75
CA ASP A 256 17.50 -12.14 17.07
C ASP A 256 16.30 -12.98 17.53
N ALA A 257 16.45 -13.78 18.57
CA ALA A 257 15.39 -14.65 19.09
C ALA A 257 14.16 -13.86 19.58
N VAL A 258 14.38 -12.70 20.20
CA VAL A 258 13.34 -11.87 20.82
C VAL A 258 13.36 -10.47 20.21
N MET A 259 12.23 -10.04 19.65
CA MET A 259 12.09 -8.72 19.02
C MET A 259 12.22 -7.58 20.02
N ASP A 260 12.98 -6.55 19.67
CA ASP A 260 12.92 -5.27 20.37
C ASP A 260 11.56 -4.60 20.11
N PRO A 261 10.73 -4.36 21.13
CA PRO A 261 9.43 -3.74 20.95
C PRO A 261 9.50 -2.35 20.32
N LEU A 262 10.60 -1.59 20.48
CA LEU A 262 10.74 -0.24 19.90
C LEU A 262 10.96 -0.26 18.38
N LEU A 263 11.40 -1.40 17.83
CA LEU A 263 11.69 -1.57 16.41
C LEU A 263 10.57 -2.29 15.65
N ARG A 264 9.53 -2.80 16.35
CA ARG A 264 8.47 -3.65 15.79
C ARG A 264 7.68 -3.04 14.61
N HIS A 265 7.67 -1.72 14.51
CA HIS A 265 7.02 -0.97 13.43
C HIS A 265 7.97 -0.55 12.32
N TYR A 266 9.28 -0.78 12.46
CA TYR A 266 10.31 -0.25 11.55
C TYR A 266 11.30 -1.31 11.06
N ALA A 267 11.18 -2.55 11.53
CA ALA A 267 11.99 -3.69 11.11
C ALA A 267 11.14 -4.98 11.16
N HIS A 268 11.34 -5.84 10.17
CA HIS A 268 10.74 -7.17 10.16
C HIS A 268 11.50 -8.11 11.10
N HIS A 269 10.82 -8.76 12.04
CA HIS A 269 11.46 -9.76 12.90
C HIS A 269 11.70 -11.07 12.15
N SER A 270 12.95 -11.51 12.07
CA SER A 270 13.31 -12.88 11.69
C SER A 270 13.76 -13.67 12.92
N HIS A 271 12.99 -14.70 13.27
CA HIS A 271 13.35 -15.66 14.32
C HIS A 271 14.46 -16.64 13.90
N TYR A 272 14.68 -16.79 12.59
CA TYR A 272 15.76 -17.61 12.05
C TYR A 272 17.02 -16.76 11.93
N LYS A 273 18.16 -17.26 12.39
CA LYS A 273 19.45 -16.65 12.13
C LYS A 273 19.68 -16.59 10.61
N LEU A 274 20.06 -15.43 10.11
CA LEU A 274 20.27 -15.20 8.68
C LEU A 274 21.76 -15.14 8.37
N ASP A 275 22.16 -15.79 7.29
CA ASP A 275 23.48 -15.67 6.70
C ASP A 275 23.53 -14.44 5.79
N THR A 276 24.08 -13.35 6.30
CA THR A 276 24.20 -12.07 5.60
C THR A 276 25.17 -12.13 4.42
N SER A 277 26.17 -13.02 4.47
CA SER A 277 27.13 -13.20 3.38
C SER A 277 26.45 -13.81 2.15
N VAL A 278 25.67 -14.87 2.37
CA VAL A 278 24.92 -15.55 1.28
C VAL A 278 23.81 -14.64 0.74
N MET A 279 23.18 -13.84 1.60
CA MET A 279 22.23 -12.80 1.16
C MET A 279 22.90 -11.73 0.29
N ALA A 280 24.09 -11.27 0.67
CA ALA A 280 24.85 -10.27 -0.09
C ALA A 280 25.25 -10.81 -1.46
N GLU A 281 25.75 -12.05 -1.53
CA GLU A 281 26.06 -12.74 -2.78
C GLU A 281 24.82 -12.80 -3.70
N ALA A 282 23.69 -13.29 -3.18
CA ALA A 282 22.45 -13.38 -3.93
C ALA A 282 21.93 -12.01 -4.40
N ALA A 283 22.14 -10.95 -3.61
CA ALA A 283 21.72 -9.60 -3.95
C ALA A 283 22.42 -9.07 -5.22
N THR A 284 23.66 -9.50 -5.48
CA THR A 284 24.41 -9.09 -6.68
C THR A 284 23.73 -9.49 -7.98
N HIS A 285 23.00 -10.61 -8.00
CA HIS A 285 22.28 -11.07 -9.19
C HIS A 285 21.13 -10.15 -9.61
N PHE A 286 20.64 -9.28 -8.72
CA PHE A 286 19.63 -8.28 -9.06
C PHE A 286 20.21 -7.02 -9.69
N VAL A 287 21.50 -6.75 -9.52
CA VAL A 287 22.15 -5.53 -10.02
C VAL A 287 22.21 -5.58 -11.55
N GLY A 288 22.01 -4.42 -12.18
CA GLY A 288 21.89 -4.29 -13.63
C GLY A 288 20.45 -4.17 -14.12
N SER A 289 20.26 -4.34 -15.43
CA SER A 289 18.97 -4.17 -16.10
C SER A 289 18.32 -5.52 -16.37
N HIS A 290 17.16 -5.77 -15.75
CA HIS A 290 16.44 -7.04 -15.85
C HIS A 290 14.95 -6.82 -16.06
N ASP A 291 14.29 -7.82 -16.64
CA ASP A 291 12.83 -7.94 -16.58
C ASP A 291 12.43 -8.43 -15.17
N PHE A 292 11.75 -7.58 -14.42
CA PHE A 292 11.33 -7.88 -13.04
C PHE A 292 9.89 -8.39 -12.93
N SER A 293 9.29 -8.90 -14.01
CA SER A 293 7.91 -9.43 -14.00
C SER A 293 7.71 -10.53 -12.94
N ALA A 294 8.72 -11.40 -12.74
CA ALA A 294 8.70 -12.42 -11.71
C ALA A 294 8.69 -11.87 -10.26
N PHE A 295 9.10 -10.61 -10.09
CA PHE A 295 9.12 -9.90 -8.81
C PHE A 295 8.01 -8.85 -8.70
N ALA A 296 7.13 -8.73 -9.68
CA ALA A 296 6.03 -7.77 -9.67
C ALA A 296 4.72 -8.43 -9.29
N ASN A 297 3.89 -7.72 -8.52
CA ASN A 297 2.49 -8.09 -8.36
C ASN A 297 1.66 -7.44 -9.47
N ALA A 298 0.58 -8.12 -9.89
CA ALA A 298 -0.39 -7.53 -10.82
C ALA A 298 -0.92 -6.20 -10.28
N SER A 299 -0.83 -5.16 -11.10
CA SER A 299 -1.42 -3.85 -10.84
C SER A 299 -2.86 -3.84 -11.32
N ARG A 300 -3.78 -3.22 -10.56
CA ARG A 300 -5.19 -3.05 -10.97
C ARG A 300 -5.41 -1.97 -12.05
N ASN A 301 -4.33 -1.35 -12.55
CA ASN A 301 -4.43 -0.33 -13.59
C ASN A 301 -4.20 -0.95 -14.97
N ASP A 302 -4.96 -0.52 -15.97
CA ASP A 302 -4.94 -1.01 -17.36
C ASP A 302 -3.63 -0.72 -18.11
N ARG A 303 -2.74 0.12 -17.55
CA ARG A 303 -1.43 0.41 -18.14
C ARG A 303 -0.40 -0.61 -17.66
N VAL A 304 0.11 -1.41 -18.60
CA VAL A 304 1.25 -2.30 -18.36
C VAL A 304 2.52 -1.45 -18.20
N PRO A 305 3.12 -1.38 -16.98
CA PRO A 305 4.37 -0.67 -16.81
C PRO A 305 5.50 -1.41 -17.54
N ASN A 306 6.51 -0.70 -18.04
CA ASN A 306 7.72 -1.34 -18.55
C ASN A 306 8.30 -2.26 -17.46
N PRO A 307 8.38 -3.58 -17.68
CA PRO A 307 8.85 -4.52 -16.67
C PRO A 307 10.36 -4.48 -16.48
N VAL A 308 11.09 -3.89 -17.43
CA VAL A 308 12.54 -3.69 -17.33
C VAL A 308 12.84 -2.56 -16.36
N LYS A 309 13.67 -2.85 -15.37
CA LYS A 309 14.19 -1.88 -14.40
C LYS A 309 15.69 -2.09 -14.23
N THR A 310 16.38 -1.02 -13.84
CA THR A 310 17.80 -1.05 -13.55
C THR A 310 18.00 -0.88 -12.04
N ILE A 311 18.61 -1.87 -11.41
CA ILE A 311 19.09 -1.78 -10.03
C ILE A 311 20.56 -1.33 -10.11
N LEU A 312 20.86 -0.20 -9.49
CA LEU A 312 22.19 0.40 -9.46
C LEU A 312 23.08 -0.25 -8.39
N ARG A 313 22.49 -0.57 -7.23
CA ARG A 313 23.13 -1.30 -6.14
C ARG A 313 22.11 -1.99 -5.26
N PHE A 314 22.53 -3.07 -4.61
CA PHE A 314 21.74 -3.79 -3.63
C PHE A 314 22.66 -4.30 -2.51
N ASP A 315 22.80 -3.51 -1.47
CA ASP A 315 23.75 -3.72 -0.39
C ASP A 315 23.06 -4.42 0.80
N VAL A 316 23.71 -5.43 1.37
CA VAL A 316 23.28 -6.10 2.62
C VAL A 316 24.33 -5.82 3.69
N SER A 317 23.91 -5.24 4.82
CA SER A 317 24.80 -4.84 5.91
C SER A 317 24.26 -5.29 7.26
N GLU A 318 25.17 -5.74 8.12
CA GLU A 318 24.86 -6.17 9.49
C GLU A 318 25.30 -5.10 10.48
N MET A 319 24.41 -4.74 11.40
CA MET A 319 24.61 -3.74 12.46
C MET A 319 24.10 -4.31 13.78
N GLY A 320 24.88 -5.25 14.33
CA GLY A 320 24.46 -6.05 15.48
C GLY A 320 23.22 -6.88 15.11
N LYS A 321 22.12 -6.69 15.84
CA LYS A 321 20.86 -7.43 15.61
C LYS A 321 20.06 -6.92 14.42
N LEU A 322 20.47 -5.82 13.78
CA LEU A 322 19.77 -5.24 12.64
C LEU A 322 20.52 -5.57 11.35
N ILE A 323 19.82 -6.19 10.41
CA ILE A 323 20.29 -6.36 9.03
C ILE A 323 19.57 -5.32 8.18
N GLN A 324 20.32 -4.57 7.37
CA GLN A 324 19.82 -3.54 6.49
C GLN A 324 20.12 -3.87 5.04
N LEU A 325 19.06 -3.79 4.24
CA LEU A 325 19.05 -4.06 2.80
C LEU A 325 18.76 -2.76 2.08
N ASP A 326 19.77 -2.16 1.46
CA ASP A 326 19.66 -0.92 0.72
C ASP A 326 19.65 -1.21 -0.78
N VAL A 327 18.53 -0.91 -1.45
CA VAL A 327 18.38 -1.11 -2.88
C VAL A 327 18.12 0.23 -3.57
N GLU A 328 19.00 0.56 -4.52
CA GLU A 328 18.87 1.74 -5.35
C GLU A 328 18.58 1.35 -6.79
N GLY A 329 17.61 2.00 -7.41
CA GLY A 329 17.26 1.71 -8.80
C GLY A 329 16.58 2.88 -9.48
N THR A 330 16.54 2.85 -10.81
CA THR A 330 15.92 3.90 -11.65
C THR A 330 14.40 3.93 -11.50
N GLY A 331 13.82 2.83 -11.03
CA GLY A 331 12.42 2.71 -10.65
C GLY A 331 12.11 1.30 -10.17
N PHE A 332 10.91 1.10 -9.64
CA PHE A 332 10.47 -0.19 -9.14
C PHE A 332 9.03 -0.49 -9.56
N LEU A 333 8.75 -1.75 -9.86
CA LEU A 333 7.41 -2.27 -10.08
C LEU A 333 6.67 -2.44 -8.75
N TYR A 334 5.35 -2.63 -8.83
CA TYR A 334 4.51 -2.81 -7.65
C TYR A 334 5.00 -4.02 -6.82
N ARG A 335 5.34 -3.76 -5.55
CA ARG A 335 5.92 -4.72 -4.58
C ARG A 335 7.28 -5.31 -4.92
N GLN A 336 7.96 -4.84 -5.98
CA GLN A 336 9.24 -5.41 -6.42
C GLN A 336 10.27 -5.56 -5.30
N VAL A 337 10.55 -4.47 -4.58
CA VAL A 337 11.54 -4.48 -3.47
C VAL A 337 11.19 -5.53 -2.42
N ARG A 338 9.92 -5.59 -2.00
CA ARG A 338 9.46 -6.54 -0.96
C ARG A 338 9.52 -7.98 -1.43
N ASN A 339 9.33 -8.22 -2.72
CA ASN A 339 9.45 -9.54 -3.33
C ASN A 339 10.92 -9.98 -3.44
N MET A 340 11.83 -9.07 -3.81
CA MET A 340 13.28 -9.35 -3.80
C MET A 340 13.78 -9.65 -2.38
N VAL A 341 13.41 -8.81 -1.40
CA VAL A 341 13.72 -9.04 0.02
C VAL A 341 13.16 -10.37 0.52
N ALA A 342 11.95 -10.75 0.11
CA ALA A 342 11.35 -12.01 0.53
C ALA A 342 12.13 -13.23 0.06
N LEU A 343 12.69 -13.18 -1.16
CA LEU A 343 13.56 -14.24 -1.65
C LEU A 343 14.88 -14.27 -0.89
N LEU A 344 15.50 -13.10 -0.68
CA LEU A 344 16.73 -12.99 0.13
C LEU A 344 16.53 -13.50 1.56
N LEU A 345 15.34 -13.33 2.16
CA LEU A 345 15.02 -13.91 3.47
C LEU A 345 15.02 -15.44 3.45
N GLN A 346 14.63 -16.09 2.36
CA GLN A 346 14.69 -17.57 2.25
C GLN A 346 16.12 -18.05 2.00
N ILE A 347 16.87 -17.32 1.19
CA ILE A 347 18.29 -17.58 0.92
C ILE A 347 19.12 -17.39 2.19
N GLY A 348 18.89 -16.33 2.96
CA GLY A 348 19.59 -16.08 4.23
C GLY A 348 19.27 -17.12 5.30
N LYS A 349 18.10 -17.77 5.24
CA LYS A 349 17.78 -18.95 6.07
C LYS A 349 18.48 -20.22 5.58
N GLN A 350 19.20 -20.15 4.46
CA GLN A 350 19.76 -21.29 3.73
C GLN A 350 18.71 -22.34 3.36
N ALA A 351 17.44 -21.93 3.21
CA ALA A 351 16.34 -22.82 2.82
C ALA A 351 16.32 -23.10 1.32
N ILE A 352 16.90 -22.18 0.53
CA ILE A 352 17.09 -22.26 -0.92
C ILE A 352 18.45 -21.65 -1.27
N PRO A 353 19.10 -22.13 -2.35
CA PRO A 353 20.41 -21.62 -2.75
C PRO A 353 20.32 -20.26 -3.51
N PRO A 354 21.40 -19.45 -3.54
CA PRO A 354 21.45 -18.14 -4.21
C PRO A 354 21.21 -18.13 -5.72
N ASP A 355 21.64 -19.19 -6.41
CA ASP A 355 21.53 -19.41 -7.86
C ASP A 355 20.08 -19.42 -8.37
N ILE A 356 19.11 -19.55 -7.46
CA ILE A 356 17.69 -19.41 -7.77
C ILE A 356 17.30 -18.00 -8.24
N VAL A 357 18.07 -16.96 -7.88
CA VAL A 357 17.75 -15.57 -8.26
C VAL A 357 17.76 -15.39 -9.79
N PRO A 358 18.86 -15.73 -10.50
CA PRO A 358 18.87 -15.76 -11.97
C PRO A 358 17.74 -16.58 -12.58
N MET A 359 17.42 -17.75 -12.03
CA MET A 359 16.35 -18.62 -12.55
C MET A 359 14.98 -17.94 -12.46
N ILE A 360 14.66 -17.32 -11.33
CA ILE A 360 13.39 -16.62 -11.14
C ILE A 360 13.31 -15.40 -12.05
N LEU A 361 14.39 -14.61 -12.19
CA LEU A 361 14.45 -13.49 -13.14
C LEU A 361 14.19 -13.98 -14.58
N ALA A 362 14.85 -15.06 -15.01
CA ALA A 362 14.70 -15.62 -16.35
C ALA A 362 13.29 -16.11 -16.64
N SER A 363 12.55 -16.59 -15.62
CA SER A 363 11.19 -17.10 -15.80
C SER A 363 10.18 -16.01 -16.18
N ARG A 364 10.41 -14.76 -15.75
CA ARG A 364 9.48 -13.62 -15.91
C ARG A 364 8.06 -13.88 -15.37
N ASP A 365 7.87 -14.94 -14.58
CA ASP A 365 6.57 -15.37 -14.07
C ASP A 365 6.55 -15.26 -12.54
N ARG A 366 5.63 -14.43 -12.03
CA ARG A 366 5.48 -14.22 -10.58
C ARG A 366 5.14 -15.52 -9.83
N ARG A 367 4.55 -16.51 -10.50
CA ARG A 367 4.23 -17.81 -9.93
C ARG A 367 5.49 -18.58 -9.52
N GLU A 368 6.61 -18.41 -10.22
CA GLU A 368 7.87 -19.07 -9.88
C GLU A 368 8.40 -18.57 -8.53
N LEU A 369 8.43 -17.25 -8.30
CA LEU A 369 8.77 -16.72 -6.98
C LEU A 369 7.78 -17.17 -5.89
N ALA A 370 6.49 -17.30 -6.23
CA ALA A 370 5.45 -17.65 -5.27
C ALA A 370 5.59 -19.06 -4.69
N LYS A 371 6.35 -19.95 -5.35
CA LYS A 371 6.70 -21.29 -4.83
C LYS A 371 7.58 -21.22 -3.59
N TYR A 372 8.36 -20.15 -3.43
CA TYR A 372 9.38 -20.03 -2.39
C TYR A 372 9.08 -18.92 -1.38
N ALA A 373 8.49 -17.81 -1.83
CA ALA A 373 8.38 -16.61 -1.01
C ALA A 373 7.10 -15.80 -1.24
N LEU A 374 6.52 -15.36 -0.11
CA LEU A 374 5.49 -14.31 -0.06
C LEU A 374 6.15 -12.96 0.19
N ALA A 375 5.57 -11.89 -0.38
CA ALA A 375 6.11 -10.53 -0.26
C ALA A 375 6.41 -10.16 1.20
N ALA A 376 7.61 -9.63 1.45
CA ALA A 376 8.04 -9.26 2.80
C ALA A 376 7.07 -8.23 3.43
N PRO A 377 6.88 -8.22 4.76
CA PRO A 377 5.99 -7.26 5.42
C PRO A 377 6.37 -5.79 5.11
N PRO A 378 5.38 -4.88 4.99
CA PRO A 378 5.64 -3.51 4.52
C PRO A 378 6.37 -2.63 5.55
N HIS A 379 6.17 -2.87 6.86
CA HIS A 379 6.73 -2.04 7.94
C HIS A 379 8.27 -2.12 8.05
N GLY A 380 8.89 -3.12 7.43
CA GLY A 380 10.35 -3.16 7.30
C GLY A 380 10.89 -2.22 6.21
N LEU A 381 10.04 -1.78 5.28
CA LEU A 381 10.43 -1.02 4.10
C LEU A 381 10.26 0.49 4.30
N CYS A 382 11.28 1.25 3.90
CA CYS A 382 11.27 2.70 3.88
C CYS A 382 11.78 3.23 2.53
N LEU A 383 11.07 4.19 1.94
CA LEU A 383 11.62 5.03 0.87
C LEU A 383 12.57 6.07 1.49
N VAL A 384 13.87 5.88 1.34
CA VAL A 384 14.89 6.73 1.96
C VAL A 384 15.04 8.04 1.20
N SER A 385 15.23 7.98 -0.11
CA SER A 385 15.40 9.16 -0.95
C SER A 385 14.88 8.95 -2.37
N VAL A 386 14.56 10.08 -3.01
CA VAL A 386 14.31 10.17 -4.45
C VAL A 386 15.32 11.18 -5.01
N ASN A 387 16.12 10.72 -5.96
CA ASN A 387 17.21 11.49 -6.53
C ASN A 387 16.80 12.04 -7.90
N TYR A 388 17.37 13.20 -8.25
CA TYR A 388 17.12 13.93 -9.49
C TYR A 388 18.46 14.49 -10.01
N ASN A 389 18.53 14.81 -11.30
CA ASN A 389 19.64 15.59 -11.84
C ASN A 389 19.68 16.99 -11.22
N GLN A 390 20.88 17.54 -11.02
CA GLN A 390 21.08 18.87 -10.43
C GLN A 390 20.33 19.97 -11.18
N ASP A 391 20.27 19.89 -12.50
CA ASP A 391 19.55 20.86 -13.34
C ASP A 391 18.06 20.95 -12.98
N HIS A 392 17.43 19.83 -12.65
CA HIS A 392 16.03 19.79 -12.21
C HIS A 392 15.80 20.36 -10.81
N LEU A 393 16.87 20.54 -10.02
CA LEU A 393 16.82 21.06 -8.65
C LEU A 393 17.24 22.53 -8.55
N GLN A 394 17.61 23.16 -9.67
CA GLN A 394 17.91 24.58 -9.69
C GLN A 394 16.68 25.40 -9.28
N LEU A 395 16.93 26.50 -8.57
CA LEU A 395 15.87 27.44 -8.22
C LEU A 395 15.56 28.33 -9.43
N PRO A 396 14.29 28.70 -9.67
CA PRO A 396 13.96 29.67 -10.71
C PRO A 396 14.65 31.01 -10.41
N LYS A 397 15.41 31.52 -11.39
CA LYS A 397 16.45 32.56 -11.22
C LYS A 397 15.98 33.94 -10.72
N LEU A 398 14.68 34.29 -10.82
CA LEU A 398 14.18 35.62 -10.50
C LEU A 398 13.03 35.57 -9.49
N GLY A 399 13.22 36.21 -8.33
CA GLY A 399 12.15 36.46 -7.34
C GLY A 399 11.60 35.23 -6.62
N SER A 400 12.27 34.08 -6.70
CA SER A 400 11.86 32.87 -6.00
C SER A 400 12.27 32.92 -4.52
N PRO A 401 11.41 32.52 -3.59
CA PRO A 401 11.79 32.42 -2.19
C PRO A 401 12.86 31.34 -1.99
N ALA A 402 13.69 31.50 -0.96
CA ALA A 402 14.63 30.46 -0.55
C ALA A 402 13.91 29.18 -0.13
N VAL A 403 14.61 28.04 -0.24
CA VAL A 403 14.16 26.75 0.27
C VAL A 403 13.93 26.85 1.78
N SER A 404 12.79 26.31 2.24
CA SER A 404 12.49 26.22 3.67
C SER A 404 12.73 24.81 4.18
N PHE A 405 13.61 24.68 5.18
CA PHE A 405 13.85 23.45 5.94
C PHE A 405 13.11 23.45 7.30
N GLY A 406 12.20 24.41 7.49
CA GLY A 406 11.55 24.68 8.77
C GLY A 406 12.24 25.83 9.52
N ARG A 407 11.63 26.26 10.62
CA ARG A 407 12.17 27.34 11.47
C ARG A 407 12.57 26.80 12.83
N HIS A 408 13.73 27.24 13.30
CA HIS A 408 14.03 27.19 14.73
C HIS A 408 13.32 28.36 15.42
N HIS A 409 12.60 28.06 16.49
CA HIS A 409 12.02 29.11 17.33
C HIS A 409 13.14 29.72 18.16
N THR A 410 13.34 31.04 18.03
CA THR A 410 14.20 31.79 18.93
C THR A 410 13.33 32.49 19.96
N ILE A 411 13.66 32.34 21.25
CA ILE A 411 12.98 33.06 22.32
C ILE A 411 13.43 34.52 22.23
N SER A 412 12.57 35.38 21.67
CA SER A 412 12.88 36.80 21.51
C SER A 412 12.64 37.63 22.78
N ARG A 413 11.85 37.10 23.73
CA ARG A 413 11.61 37.71 25.04
C ARG A 413 11.42 36.60 26.09
N CYS A 414 12.32 36.53 27.06
CA CYS A 414 12.13 35.78 28.28
C CYS A 414 11.64 36.75 29.35
N LYS A 415 10.42 36.56 29.88
CA LYS A 415 9.97 37.32 31.06
C LYS A 415 10.66 36.72 32.28
N LEU A 416 11.70 37.40 32.78
CA LEU A 416 12.29 37.05 34.06
C LEU A 416 11.41 37.61 35.18
N PRO A 417 11.21 36.85 36.27
CA PRO A 417 10.54 37.37 37.46
C PRO A 417 11.31 38.59 38.01
N PRO A 418 10.62 39.55 38.64
CA PRO A 418 11.26 40.77 39.18
C PRO A 418 12.39 40.50 40.18
N SER A 419 12.40 39.33 40.82
CA SER A 419 13.45 38.90 41.76
C SER A 419 14.78 38.51 41.09
N LEU A 420 14.82 38.42 39.76
CA LEU A 420 16.00 38.04 38.95
C LEU A 420 16.47 39.18 38.02
N LEU A 421 15.86 40.36 38.11
CA LEU A 421 16.28 41.60 37.47
C LEU A 421 16.93 42.49 38.51
#